data_AF-A0A839TKM5-F1
#
_entry.id   AF-A0A839TKM5-F1
#
_cell.length_a   1.000
_cell.length_b   1.000
_cell.length_c   1.000
_cell.angle_alpha   90.00
_cell.angle_beta   90.00
_cell.angle_gamma   90.00
#
_symmetry.space_group_name_H-M   'P 1'
#
loop_
_entity.id
_entity.type
_entity.pdbx_description
1 polymer ?
#
loop_
_entity_poly.entity_id
_entity_poly.type
_entity_poly.pdbx_seq_one_letter_code
_entity_poly.pdbx_strand_id
1 'polypeptide(L)'
;MKFKWKQSCWLSVMLAVFLLAVFSPSTVQAAQVAVHGSVIIDGKELKMDPKPIVINGSVMVPFRQLFTALGLTIDWVKTDEKTQTVTGKNGDTVIQYQVSASKWTATLNGKEIELTQGPFIDPETSTLYVNLRFISESVGAAVSWDNIHKIVSIDTVKDK
;
A
#
# COMPACT_ATOMS: atom_id res chain seq x y z
N MET A 1 37.76 31.63 69.20
CA MET A 1 37.70 30.75 68.01
C MET A 1 36.47 31.12 67.21
N LYS A 2 36.60 31.63 65.97
CA LYS A 2 35.46 31.82 65.04
C LYS A 2 35.85 31.22 63.69
N PHE A 3 35.16 30.15 63.34
CA PHE A 3 35.43 29.27 62.19
C PHE A 3 34.88 29.93 60.92
N LYS A 4 35.75 30.35 59.99
CA LYS A 4 35.34 30.87 58.68
C LYS A 4 35.18 29.69 57.71
N TRP A 5 33.95 29.22 57.50
CA TRP A 5 33.65 28.23 56.47
C TRP A 5 33.36 28.94 55.14
N LYS A 6 34.23 28.72 54.14
CA LYS A 6 34.18 29.29 52.78
C LYS A 6 32.85 28.97 52.07
N GLN A 7 32.08 30.02 51.81
CA GLN A 7 30.86 30.07 50.99
C GLN A 7 31.11 29.96 49.46
N SER A 8 32.14 29.24 49.00
CA SER A 8 32.64 29.37 47.62
C SER A 8 32.71 28.07 46.81
N CYS A 9 32.02 27.01 47.23
CA CYS A 9 32.03 25.73 46.52
C CYS A 9 30.72 25.39 45.77
N TRP A 10 29.66 26.19 45.91
CA TRP A 10 28.35 25.85 45.34
C TRP A 10 28.03 26.53 44.00
N LEU A 11 28.69 27.64 43.64
CA LEU A 11 28.41 28.30 42.35
C LEU A 11 29.14 27.67 41.15
N SER A 12 30.30 27.02 41.34
CA SER A 12 31.01 26.38 40.22
C SER A 12 30.41 25.02 39.81
N VAL A 13 29.66 24.35 40.68
CA VAL A 13 29.04 23.07 40.35
C VAL A 13 27.75 23.24 39.55
N MET A 14 27.03 24.37 39.70
CA MET A 14 25.83 24.65 38.89
C MET A 14 26.12 25.12 37.45
N LEU A 15 27.31 25.65 37.16
CA LEU A 15 27.65 26.09 35.80
C LEU A 15 28.14 24.94 34.89
N ALA A 16 28.66 23.86 35.48
CA ALA A 16 29.13 22.69 34.72
C ALA A 16 28.00 21.72 34.30
N VAL A 17 26.82 21.79 34.93
CA VAL A 17 25.67 20.93 34.59
C VAL A 17 24.81 21.55 33.47
N PHE A 18 24.92 22.86 33.22
CA PHE A 18 24.16 23.53 32.16
C PHE A 18 24.75 23.37 30.76
N LEU A 19 25.97 22.82 30.63
CA LEU A 19 26.66 22.60 29.35
C LEU A 19 26.40 21.20 28.74
N LEU A 20 25.55 20.38 29.37
CA LEU A 20 25.18 19.04 28.88
C LEU A 20 23.75 18.94 28.31
N ALA A 21 23.02 20.06 28.20
CA ALA A 21 21.58 20.06 27.90
C ALA A 21 21.18 20.59 26.51
N VAL A 22 22.04 20.45 25.48
CA VAL A 22 21.65 20.85 24.11
C VAL A 22 22.18 19.88 23.05
N PHE A 23 22.05 18.58 23.28
CA PHE A 23 22.14 17.62 22.18
C PHE A 23 20.74 17.07 21.93
N SER A 24 19.92 17.84 21.22
CA SER A 24 18.67 17.34 20.67
C SER A 24 19.04 16.39 19.53
N PRO A 25 18.87 15.06 19.64
CA PRO A 25 19.03 14.21 18.48
C PRO A 25 17.96 14.62 17.47
N SER A 26 18.38 15.21 16.35
CA SER A 26 17.49 15.42 15.22
C SER A 26 17.07 14.03 14.74
N THR A 27 15.84 13.62 15.05
CA THR A 27 15.25 12.44 14.43
C THR A 27 15.17 12.71 12.94
N VAL A 28 16.08 12.10 12.17
CA VAL A 28 15.98 12.08 10.71
C VAL A 28 14.74 11.25 10.40
N GLN A 29 13.61 11.91 10.16
CA GLN A 29 12.42 11.27 9.67
C GLN A 29 12.73 10.82 8.24
N ALA A 30 12.98 9.52 8.05
CA ALA A 30 13.14 8.97 6.71
C ALA A 30 11.81 9.16 5.97
N ALA A 31 11.79 10.04 4.97
CA ALA A 31 10.68 10.15 4.05
C ALA A 31 10.52 8.80 3.33
N GLN A 32 9.41 8.11 3.56
CA GLN A 32 9.09 6.91 2.80
C GLN A 32 8.79 7.35 1.37
N VAL A 33 9.76 7.18 0.48
CA VAL A 33 9.55 7.33 -0.97
C VAL A 33 8.50 6.29 -1.35
N ALA A 34 7.32 6.74 -1.76
CA ALA A 34 6.33 5.87 -2.39
C ALA A 34 7.00 5.26 -3.61
N VAL A 35 7.43 4.00 -3.50
CA VAL A 35 7.99 3.27 -4.61
C VAL A 35 6.83 2.95 -5.54
N HIS A 36 6.73 3.69 -6.63
CA HIS A 36 5.75 3.44 -7.67
C HIS A 36 6.24 2.23 -8.48
N GLY A 37 5.58 1.08 -8.31
CA GLY A 37 5.85 -0.07 -9.13
C GLY A 37 5.46 0.19 -10.59
N SER A 38 6.19 -0.37 -11.54
CA SER A 38 5.76 -0.41 -12.95
C SER A 38 5.00 -1.71 -13.21
N VAL A 39 3.99 -1.67 -14.07
CA VAL A 39 3.17 -2.84 -14.41
C VAL A 39 3.38 -3.18 -15.88
N ILE A 40 3.71 -4.43 -16.17
CA ILE A 40 3.87 -4.98 -17.51
C ILE A 40 2.80 -6.05 -17.69
N ILE A 41 2.05 -6.01 -18.79
CA ILE A 41 1.05 -7.01 -19.18
C ILE A 41 1.40 -7.55 -20.56
N ASP A 42 1.58 -8.86 -20.68
CA ASP A 42 1.99 -9.55 -21.91
C ASP A 42 3.22 -8.88 -22.58
N GLY A 43 4.21 -8.50 -21.78
CA GLY A 43 5.42 -7.82 -22.26
C GLY A 43 5.25 -6.35 -22.64
N LYS A 44 4.06 -5.76 -22.45
CA LYS A 44 3.81 -4.32 -22.68
C LYS A 44 3.65 -3.56 -21.38
N GLU A 45 4.40 -2.48 -21.23
CA GLU A 45 4.24 -1.60 -20.07
C GLU A 45 2.87 -0.91 -20.09
N LEU A 46 2.14 -1.04 -18.98
CA LEU A 46 0.86 -0.40 -18.75
C LEU A 46 1.09 0.90 -17.98
N LYS A 47 0.97 2.02 -18.68
CA LYS A 47 0.98 3.34 -18.04
C LYS A 47 -0.29 3.54 -17.24
N MET A 48 -0.11 3.71 -15.93
CA MET A 48 -1.19 3.95 -14.98
C MET A 48 -1.11 5.36 -14.41
N ASP A 49 -2.27 6.00 -14.35
CA ASP A 49 -2.49 7.30 -13.74
C ASP A 49 -3.85 7.28 -13.04
N PRO A 50 -3.91 7.32 -11.69
CA PRO A 50 -2.78 7.49 -10.78
C PRO A 50 -1.83 6.28 -10.72
N LYS A 51 -0.59 6.49 -10.24
CA LYS A 51 0.47 5.47 -10.27
C LYS A 51 0.18 4.31 -9.31
N PRO A 52 0.74 3.10 -9.56
CA PRO A 52 0.72 2.00 -8.60
C PRO A 52 1.37 2.39 -7.26
N ILE A 53 0.89 1.79 -6.18
CA ILE A 53 1.37 2.01 -4.82
C ILE A 53 1.65 0.65 -4.17
N VAL A 54 2.75 0.54 -3.43
CA VAL A 54 3.06 -0.68 -2.66
C VAL A 54 2.70 -0.46 -1.19
N ILE A 55 1.78 -1.26 -0.66
CA ILE A 55 1.31 -1.20 0.74
C ILE A 55 1.41 -2.61 1.34
N ASN A 56 2.10 -2.76 2.47
CA ASN A 56 2.26 -4.05 3.17
C ASN A 56 2.75 -5.19 2.26
N GLY A 57 3.64 -4.89 1.30
CA GLY A 57 4.14 -5.87 0.33
C GLY A 57 3.16 -6.25 -0.79
N SER A 58 1.99 -5.63 -0.82
CA SER A 58 1.00 -5.78 -1.89
C SER A 58 1.05 -4.60 -2.85
N VAL A 59 1.00 -4.87 -4.15
CA VAL A 59 0.91 -3.83 -5.19
C VAL A 59 -0.55 -3.49 -5.42
N MET A 60 -0.87 -2.24 -5.13
CA MET A 60 -2.19 -1.65 -5.26
C MET A 60 -2.22 -0.80 -6.53
N VAL A 61 -3.23 -1.01 -7.38
CA VAL A 61 -3.36 -0.32 -8.66
C VAL A 61 -4.77 0.22 -8.88
N PRO A 62 -4.93 1.27 -9.70
CA PRO A 62 -6.24 1.78 -10.08
C PRO A 62 -7.07 0.66 -10.73
N PHE A 63 -8.21 0.37 -10.10
CA PHE A 63 -9.14 -0.66 -10.52
C PHE A 63 -9.47 -0.60 -12.02
N ARG A 64 -9.82 0.59 -12.51
CA ARG A 64 -10.29 0.79 -13.88
C ARG A 64 -9.23 0.42 -14.92
N GLN A 65 -8.00 0.85 -14.71
CA GLN A 65 -6.90 0.61 -15.66
C GLN A 65 -6.53 -0.86 -15.69
N LEU A 66 -6.44 -1.51 -14.53
CA LEU A 66 -6.16 -2.94 -14.45
C LEU A 66 -7.25 -3.76 -15.15
N PHE A 67 -8.53 -3.47 -14.88
CA PHE A 67 -9.64 -4.22 -15.46
C PHE A 67 -9.70 -4.06 -16.98
N THR A 68 -9.55 -2.84 -17.46
CA THR A 68 -9.52 -2.56 -18.91
C THR A 68 -8.37 -3.31 -19.58
N ALA A 69 -7.18 -3.32 -18.96
CA ALA A 69 -6.02 -3.97 -19.54
C ALA A 69 -6.07 -5.50 -19.51
N LEU A 70 -6.81 -6.08 -18.56
CA LEU A 70 -7.09 -7.51 -18.49
C LEU A 70 -8.34 -7.93 -19.29
N GLY A 71 -8.99 -6.99 -19.99
CA GLY A 71 -10.21 -7.28 -20.76
C GLY A 71 -11.45 -7.59 -19.92
N LEU A 72 -11.45 -7.19 -18.64
CA LEU A 72 -12.58 -7.36 -17.74
C LEU A 72 -13.66 -6.32 -18.01
N THR A 73 -14.91 -6.77 -18.15
CA THR A 73 -16.08 -5.87 -18.19
C THR A 73 -16.49 -5.53 -16.75
N ILE A 74 -16.70 -4.24 -16.49
CA ILE A 74 -17.12 -3.73 -15.19
C ILE A 74 -18.65 -3.66 -15.17
N ASP A 75 -19.28 -4.56 -14.43
CA ASP A 75 -20.74 -4.60 -14.33
C ASP A 75 -21.29 -3.69 -13.24
N TRP A 76 -20.61 -3.66 -12.09
CA TRP A 76 -21.14 -3.00 -10.91
C TRP A 76 -20.03 -2.56 -9.94
N VAL A 77 -20.15 -1.34 -9.42
CA VAL A 77 -19.34 -0.83 -8.31
C VAL A 77 -20.31 -0.29 -7.26
N LYS A 78 -20.42 -0.98 -6.12
CA LYS A 78 -21.15 -0.50 -4.94
C LYS A 78 -20.16 -0.15 -3.85
N THR A 79 -20.28 1.06 -3.33
CA THR A 79 -19.54 1.48 -2.15
C THR A 79 -20.58 1.76 -1.07
N ASP A 80 -20.80 0.82 -0.15
CA ASP A 80 -21.55 1.05 1.09
C ASP A 80 -20.56 1.32 2.23
N GLU A 81 -20.99 2.01 3.29
CA GLU A 81 -20.15 2.39 4.45
C GLU A 81 -19.42 1.22 5.12
N LYS A 82 -19.94 -0.01 4.95
CA LYS A 82 -19.40 -1.24 5.56
C LYS A 82 -18.89 -2.25 4.54
N THR A 83 -19.11 -2.05 3.25
CA THR A 83 -18.77 -3.03 2.21
C THR A 83 -18.53 -2.32 0.88
N GLN A 84 -17.31 -2.45 0.35
CA GLN A 84 -17.00 -2.06 -1.03
C GLN A 84 -17.08 -3.29 -1.91
N THR A 85 -18.09 -3.35 -2.78
CA THR A 85 -18.31 -4.43 -3.73
C THR A 85 -18.00 -3.96 -5.13
N VAL A 86 -17.07 -4.65 -5.76
CA VAL A 86 -16.63 -4.37 -7.12
C VAL A 86 -16.79 -5.66 -7.90
N THR A 87 -17.61 -5.62 -8.95
CA THR A 87 -17.93 -6.78 -9.78
C THR A 87 -17.28 -6.65 -11.15
N GLY A 88 -16.29 -7.51 -11.41
CA GLY A 88 -15.72 -7.74 -12.74
C GLY A 88 -16.24 -9.02 -13.35
N LYS A 89 -16.46 -9.01 -14.65
CA LYS A 89 -16.70 -10.22 -15.44
C LYS A 89 -15.72 -10.38 -16.59
N ASN A 90 -15.22 -11.59 -16.74
CA ASN A 90 -14.58 -12.08 -17.95
C ASN A 90 -15.08 -13.51 -18.16
N GLY A 91 -16.03 -13.68 -19.09
CA GLY A 91 -16.81 -14.91 -19.22
C GLY A 91 -17.56 -15.24 -17.93
N ASP A 92 -17.23 -16.40 -17.32
CA ASP A 92 -17.86 -16.93 -16.11
C ASP A 92 -17.24 -16.43 -14.79
N THR A 93 -16.13 -15.69 -14.85
CA THR A 93 -15.41 -15.26 -13.63
C THR A 93 -16.11 -14.06 -13.00
N VAL A 94 -16.61 -14.23 -11.78
CA VAL A 94 -17.19 -13.15 -10.97
C VAL A 94 -16.27 -12.86 -9.79
N ILE A 95 -15.67 -11.68 -9.82
CA ILE A 95 -14.83 -11.17 -8.72
C ILE A 95 -15.70 -10.26 -7.87
N GLN A 96 -15.76 -10.50 -6.57
CA GLN A 96 -16.47 -9.65 -5.61
C GLN A 96 -15.55 -9.32 -4.44
N TYR A 97 -15.56 -8.06 -4.04
CA TYR A 97 -14.86 -7.61 -2.84
C TYR A 97 -15.84 -7.40 -1.70
N GLN A 98 -15.40 -7.71 -0.49
CA GLN A 98 -16.11 -7.31 0.71
C GLN A 98 -15.10 -6.80 1.75
N VAL A 99 -15.00 -5.48 1.86
CA VAL A 99 -14.17 -4.85 2.89
C VAL A 99 -14.89 -4.96 4.23
N SER A 100 -14.46 -5.86 5.11
CA SER A 100 -14.86 -5.86 6.52
C SER A 100 -13.84 -5.07 7.35
N ALA A 101 -14.29 -4.29 8.32
CA ALA A 101 -13.46 -3.38 9.12
C ALA A 101 -12.36 -4.07 9.95
N SER A 102 -12.40 -5.41 10.08
CA SER A 102 -11.43 -6.19 10.87
C SER A 102 -10.64 -7.21 10.05
N LYS A 103 -11.10 -7.56 8.85
CA LYS A 103 -10.47 -8.51 7.93
C LYS A 103 -10.79 -8.13 6.49
N TRP A 104 -9.80 -8.15 5.62
CA TRP A 104 -10.02 -7.96 4.19
C TRP A 104 -10.29 -9.31 3.54
N THR A 105 -11.51 -9.51 3.05
CA THR A 105 -11.89 -10.74 2.35
C THR A 105 -12.42 -10.40 0.96
N ALA A 106 -12.18 -11.30 0.02
CA ALA A 106 -12.75 -11.24 -1.31
C ALA A 106 -13.36 -12.59 -1.65
N THR A 107 -14.37 -12.59 -2.50
CA THR A 107 -14.98 -13.80 -3.03
C THR A 107 -14.64 -13.94 -4.51
N LEU A 108 -14.08 -15.10 -4.85
CA LEU A 108 -13.83 -15.51 -6.23
C LEU A 108 -14.74 -16.70 -6.53
N ASN A 109 -15.69 -16.52 -7.46
CA ASN A 109 -16.66 -17.57 -7.83
C ASN A 109 -17.36 -18.20 -6.60
N GLY A 110 -17.69 -17.39 -5.60
CA GLY A 110 -18.36 -17.82 -4.36
C GLY A 110 -17.44 -18.38 -3.27
N LYS A 111 -16.12 -18.50 -3.52
CA LYS A 111 -15.14 -18.93 -2.52
C LYS A 111 -14.48 -17.71 -1.85
N GLU A 112 -14.50 -17.67 -0.53
CA GLU A 112 -13.84 -16.62 0.25
C GLU A 112 -12.31 -16.79 0.29
N ILE A 113 -11.60 -15.68 0.11
CA ILE A 113 -10.14 -15.56 0.11
C ILE A 113 -9.77 -14.40 1.03
N GLU A 114 -8.90 -14.65 2.01
CA GLU A 114 -8.33 -13.59 2.84
C GLU A 114 -7.26 -12.80 2.05
N LEU A 115 -7.32 -11.47 2.13
CA LEU A 115 -6.38 -10.57 1.47
C LEU A 115 -5.37 -10.00 2.47
N THR A 116 -4.11 -9.92 2.05
CA THR A 116 -3.05 -9.22 2.78
C THR A 116 -3.19 -7.70 2.74
N GLN A 117 -3.90 -7.17 1.74
CA GLN A 117 -4.26 -5.76 1.63
C GLN A 117 -5.60 -5.66 0.90
N GLY A 118 -6.59 -5.06 1.57
CA GLY A 118 -7.92 -4.83 1.00
C GLY A 118 -7.93 -3.66 0.01
N PRO A 119 -8.97 -3.59 -0.85
CA PRO A 119 -9.19 -2.42 -1.68
C PRO A 119 -9.49 -1.19 -0.82
N PHE A 120 -9.14 -0.02 -1.33
CA PHE A 120 -9.42 1.25 -0.66
C PHE A 120 -9.63 2.36 -1.69
N ILE A 121 -10.29 3.43 -1.28
CA ILE A 121 -10.41 4.65 -2.08
C ILE A 121 -9.34 5.62 -1.58
N ASP A 122 -8.48 6.06 -2.49
CA ASP A 122 -7.49 7.09 -2.22
C ASP A 122 -8.20 8.44 -1.99
N PRO A 123 -8.03 9.08 -0.82
CA PRO A 123 -8.71 10.33 -0.49
C PRO A 123 -8.25 11.52 -1.34
N GLU A 124 -7.04 11.48 -1.91
CA GLU A 124 -6.50 12.58 -2.72
C GLU A 124 -7.03 12.52 -4.14
N THR A 125 -7.07 11.32 -4.73
CA THR A 125 -7.42 11.11 -6.14
C THR A 125 -8.85 10.62 -6.33
N SER A 126 -9.59 10.31 -5.25
CA SER A 126 -10.90 9.64 -5.29
C SER A 126 -10.90 8.35 -6.13
N THR A 127 -9.75 7.70 -6.26
CA THR A 127 -9.57 6.50 -7.09
C THR A 127 -9.63 5.24 -6.24
N LEU A 128 -10.37 4.24 -6.71
CA LEU A 128 -10.40 2.92 -6.11
C LEU A 128 -9.14 2.13 -6.49
N TYR A 129 -8.39 1.72 -5.48
CA TYR A 129 -7.23 0.85 -5.58
C TYR A 129 -7.59 -0.58 -5.21
N VAL A 130 -7.08 -1.54 -5.97
CA VAL A 130 -7.28 -2.99 -5.77
C VAL A 130 -5.95 -3.73 -5.77
N ASN A 131 -5.92 -4.90 -5.13
CA ASN A 131 -4.74 -5.75 -5.11
C ASN A 131 -4.52 -6.37 -6.50
N LEU A 132 -3.43 -5.97 -7.16
CA LEU A 132 -3.14 -6.37 -8.53
C LEU A 132 -3.05 -7.89 -8.68
N ARG A 133 -2.33 -8.55 -7.75
CA ARG A 133 -2.10 -10.00 -7.84
C ARG A 133 -3.40 -10.77 -7.78
N PHE A 134 -4.24 -10.45 -6.78
CA PHE A 134 -5.52 -11.11 -6.61
C PHE A 134 -6.40 -11.02 -7.86
N ILE A 135 -6.53 -9.82 -8.44
CA ILE A 135 -7.32 -9.64 -9.67
C ILE A 135 -6.73 -10.44 -10.83
N SER A 136 -5.42 -10.36 -11.03
CA SER A 136 -4.77 -10.99 -12.18
C SER A 136 -4.86 -12.52 -12.09
N GLU A 137 -4.61 -13.09 -10.91
CA GLU A 137 -4.74 -14.53 -10.68
C GLU A 137 -6.20 -15.01 -10.75
N SER A 138 -7.15 -14.16 -10.35
CA SER A 138 -8.57 -14.50 -10.42
C SER A 138 -9.08 -14.70 -11.86
N VAL A 139 -8.42 -14.07 -12.84
CA VAL A 139 -8.70 -14.25 -14.28
C VAL A 139 -7.77 -15.27 -14.94
N GLY A 140 -7.00 -16.02 -14.16
CA GLY A 140 -6.07 -17.04 -14.64
C GLY A 140 -4.74 -16.53 -15.20
N ALA A 141 -4.40 -15.25 -14.98
CA ALA A 141 -3.10 -14.71 -15.37
C ALA A 141 -2.01 -15.07 -14.35
N ALA A 142 -0.79 -15.30 -14.83
CA ALA A 142 0.38 -15.49 -13.98
C ALA A 142 0.98 -14.13 -13.59
N VAL A 143 1.42 -13.98 -12.34
CA VAL A 143 1.99 -12.72 -11.83
C VAL A 143 3.38 -12.96 -11.25
N SER A 144 4.36 -12.18 -11.72
CA SER A 144 5.72 -12.17 -11.20
C SER A 144 6.11 -10.78 -10.69
N TRP A 145 6.96 -10.75 -9.66
CA TRP A 145 7.47 -9.51 -9.06
C TRP A 145 8.99 -9.46 -9.13
N ASP A 146 9.51 -8.42 -9.78
CA ASP A 146 10.92 -8.04 -9.72
C ASP A 146 11.12 -7.02 -8.59
N ASN A 147 11.73 -7.48 -7.50
CA ASN A 147 11.97 -6.63 -6.34
C ASN A 147 13.10 -5.61 -6.53
N ILE A 148 14.01 -5.81 -7.49
CA ILE A 148 15.13 -4.92 -7.78
C ILE A 148 14.61 -3.73 -8.57
N HIS A 149 13.92 -4.00 -9.68
CA HIS A 149 13.40 -2.98 -10.60
C HIS A 149 12.01 -2.48 -10.22
N LYS A 150 11.37 -3.11 -9.23
CA LYS A 150 10.01 -2.79 -8.77
C LYS A 150 8.98 -2.93 -9.90
N ILE A 151 9.13 -4.00 -10.68
CA ILE A 151 8.27 -4.30 -11.83
C ILE A 151 7.37 -5.48 -11.48
N VAL A 152 6.08 -5.30 -11.69
CA VAL A 152 5.12 -6.41 -11.74
C VAL A 152 4.92 -6.82 -13.18
N SER A 153 5.11 -8.10 -13.49
CA SER A 153 4.79 -8.68 -14.79
C SER A 153 3.56 -9.57 -14.67
N ILE A 154 2.61 -9.37 -15.57
CA ILE A 154 1.39 -10.16 -15.71
C ILE A 154 1.44 -10.84 -17.08
N ASP A 155 1.31 -12.16 -17.09
CA ASP A 155 1.21 -12.96 -18.31
C ASP A 155 -0.19 -13.56 -18.38
N THR A 156 -1.00 -13.08 -19.33
CA THR A 156 -2.35 -13.61 -19.55
C THR A 156 -2.28 -14.90 -20.36
N VAL A 157 -2.99 -15.93 -19.92
CA VAL A 157 -3.16 -17.15 -20.71
C VAL A 157 -4.14 -16.81 -21.84
N LYS A 158 -3.61 -16.48 -23.02
CA LYS A 158 -4.44 -16.34 -24.22
C LYS A 158 -4.88 -17.72 -24.66
N ASP A 159 -6.15 -18.03 -24.41
CA ASP A 159 -6.81 -19.16 -25.07
C ASP A 159 -6.64 -19.00 -26.59
N LYS A 160 -6.23 -20.08 -27.26
CA LYS A 160 -5.96 -20.10 -28.70
C LYS A 160 -7.25 -20.19 -29.51
#